data_AF-A0AAD9NVM6-F1
#
_entry.id   AF-A0AAD9NVM6-F1
#
_cell.length_a   1.000
_cell.length_b   1.000
_cell.length_c   1.000
_cell.angle_alpha   90.00
_cell.angle_beta   90.00
_cell.angle_gamma   90.00
#
_symmetry.space_group_name_H-M   'P 1'
#
loop_
_entity.id
_entity.type
_entity.pdbx_description
1 polymer ?
#
loop_
_entity_poly.entity_id
_entity_poly.type
_entity_poly.pdbx_seq_one_letter_code
_entity_poly.pdbx_strand_id
1 'polypeptide(L)'
;MNVIDYPKVENKQCYIMGDFNINLTNYGSHTETQDYIDAMFQHSFIPLINKPTRITTTTATVIDNIYIAMIYLVQIIRHMELFIQIFLTTYQYFYLLNKLMTRR
;
A
#
# COMPACT_ATOMS: atom_id res chain seq x y z
N MET A 1 28.83 24.52 27.94
CA MET A 1 27.53 23.83 27.99
C MET A 1 27.08 23.72 26.53
N ASN A 2 27.33 22.57 25.90
CA ASN A 2 27.08 22.41 24.46
C ASN A 2 25.59 22.17 24.23
N VAL A 3 24.88 23.24 23.87
CA VAL A 3 23.49 23.21 23.40
C VAL A 3 23.51 22.92 21.90
N ILE A 4 23.91 21.71 21.54
CA ILE A 4 23.56 21.16 20.23
C ILE A 4 22.50 20.12 20.53
N ASP A 5 21.26 20.59 20.68
CA ASP A 5 20.10 19.74 20.55
C ASP A 5 20.15 19.20 19.12
N TYR A 6 20.62 17.96 18.97
CA TYR A 6 20.37 17.20 17.76
C TYR A 6 18.86 17.23 17.54
N PRO A 7 18.38 17.63 16.35
CA PRO A 7 16.94 17.57 16.08
C PRO A 7 16.49 16.17 16.43
N LYS A 8 15.60 16.05 17.42
CA LYS A 8 14.94 14.79 17.72
C LYS A 8 14.28 14.40 16.41
N VAL A 9 14.86 13.42 15.72
CA VAL A 9 14.19 12.73 14.64
C VAL A 9 12.95 12.15 15.30
N GLU A 10 11.84 12.87 15.18
CA GLU A 10 10.57 12.42 15.73
C GLU A 10 10.25 11.14 14.97
N ASN A 11 10.47 10.01 15.62
CA ASN A 11 10.22 8.68 15.09
C ASN A 11 8.70 8.44 15.03
N LYS A 12 8.00 9.32 14.31
CA LYS A 12 6.57 9.34 14.11
C LYS A 12 6.21 8.59 12.85
N GLN A 13 5.23 7.70 13.02
CA GLN A 13 4.66 6.96 11.91
C GLN A 13 4.08 7.92 10.89
N CYS A 14 4.64 7.91 9.67
CA CYS A 14 4.27 8.81 8.60
C CYS A 14 3.56 8.03 7.50
N TYR A 15 2.38 8.50 7.14
CA TYR A 15 1.58 8.03 6.02
C TYR A 15 1.35 9.16 5.03
N ILE A 16 1.48 8.86 3.74
CA ILE A 16 1.12 9.75 2.65
C ILE A 16 0.03 9.03 1.86
N MET A 17 -1.18 9.57 1.81
CA MET A 17 -2.31 8.91 1.17
C MET A 17 -3.17 9.89 0.38
N GLY A 18 -3.73 9.43 -0.74
CA GLY A 18 -4.60 10.23 -1.58
C GLY A 18 -4.82 9.63 -2.97
N ASP A 19 -5.62 10.34 -3.77
CA ASP A 19 -5.74 10.12 -5.21
C ASP A 19 -4.65 10.92 -5.92
N PHE A 20 -3.63 10.21 -6.41
CA PHE A 20 -2.50 10.85 -7.09
C PHE A 20 -2.72 10.96 -8.60
N ASN A 21 -3.74 10.27 -9.13
CA ASN A 21 -3.91 10.07 -10.57
C ASN A 21 -2.66 9.54 -11.31
N ILE A 22 -1.74 8.86 -10.58
CA ILE A 22 -0.54 8.22 -11.13
C ILE A 22 -0.75 6.70 -11.08
N ASN A 23 -0.79 6.05 -12.24
CA ASN A 23 -1.04 4.61 -12.33
C ASN A 23 0.21 3.79 -12.01
N LEU A 24 0.31 3.22 -10.80
CA LEU A 24 1.51 2.46 -10.38
C LEU A 24 1.78 1.21 -11.21
N THR A 25 0.80 0.66 -11.94
CA THR A 25 1.03 -0.51 -12.81
C THR A 25 1.89 -0.19 -14.02
N ASN A 26 2.14 1.09 -14.30
CA ASN A 26 3.00 1.52 -15.40
C ASN A 26 4.48 1.62 -15.00
N TYR A 27 4.86 1.16 -13.81
CA TYR A 27 6.27 1.08 -13.41
C TYR A 27 7.05 0.24 -14.43
N GLY A 28 8.14 0.81 -14.95
CA GLY A 28 8.98 0.19 -16.00
C GLY A 28 8.47 0.36 -17.44
N SER A 29 7.25 0.86 -17.64
CA SER A 29 6.71 1.16 -18.99
C SER A 29 6.43 2.64 -19.24
N HIS A 30 6.31 3.44 -18.18
CA HIS A 30 6.09 4.88 -18.25
C HIS A 30 7.12 5.62 -17.38
N THR A 31 7.96 6.44 -18.01
CA THR A 31 9.10 7.11 -17.36
C THR A 31 8.66 7.98 -16.18
N GLU A 32 7.62 8.82 -16.33
CA GLU A 32 7.20 9.70 -15.23
C GLU A 32 6.64 8.92 -14.03
N THR A 33 5.99 7.78 -14.29
CA THR A 33 5.52 6.89 -13.22
C THR A 33 6.71 6.25 -12.49
N GLN A 34 7.73 5.85 -13.25
CA GLN A 34 8.95 5.30 -12.68
C GLN A 34 9.66 6.36 -11.82
N ASP A 35 9.88 7.56 -12.36
CA ASP A 35 10.52 8.67 -11.64
C ASP A 35 9.77 9.02 -10.35
N TYR A 36 8.44 9.02 -10.40
CA TYR A 36 7.61 9.24 -9.21
C TYR A 36 7.82 8.15 -8.15
N ILE A 37 7.79 6.88 -8.54
CA ILE A 37 7.96 5.75 -7.62
C ILE A 37 9.39 5.72 -7.06
N ASP A 38 10.39 5.98 -7.89
CA ASP A 38 11.79 6.05 -7.49
C ASP A 38 12.03 7.21 -6.52
N ALA A 39 11.41 8.36 -6.73
CA ALA A 39 11.45 9.47 -5.80
C ALA A 39 10.84 9.09 -4.44
N MET A 40 9.71 8.38 -4.42
CA MET A 40 9.13 7.89 -3.15
C MET A 40 10.09 6.93 -2.44
N PHE A 41 10.71 6.00 -3.16
CA PHE A 41 11.70 5.08 -2.60
C PHE A 41 12.95 5.79 -2.08
N GLN A 42 13.46 6.81 -2.77
CA GLN A 42 14.59 7.63 -2.32
C GLN A 42 14.29 8.32 -0.99
N HIS A 43 13.03 8.70 -0.75
CA HIS A 43 12.57 9.27 0.52
C HIS A 43 12.14 8.19 1.53
N SER A 44 12.50 6.93 1.29
CA SER A 44 12.15 5.80 2.15
C SER A 44 10.63 5.61 2.30
N PHE A 45 9.83 5.90 1.29
CA PHE A 45 8.40 5.60 1.29
C PHE A 45 8.09 4.43 0.38
N ILE A 46 7.28 3.48 0.87
CA ILE A 46 6.85 2.32 0.09
C ILE A 46 5.34 2.36 -0.16
N PRO A 47 4.86 2.01 -1.35
CA PRO A 47 3.44 1.90 -1.62
C PRO A 47 2.85 0.65 -0.93
N LEU A 48 1.67 0.81 -0.33
CA LEU A 48 0.93 -0.27 0.34
C LEU A 48 -0.14 -0.91 -0.55
N ILE A 49 -0.55 -0.22 -1.62
CA ILE A 49 -1.58 -0.70 -2.54
C ILE A 49 -0.92 -1.13 -3.84
N ASN A 50 -1.06 -2.41 -4.19
CA ASN A 50 -0.57 -2.98 -5.45
C ASN A 50 -1.69 -3.61 -6.30
N LYS A 51 -2.95 -3.46 -5.87
CA LYS A 51 -4.15 -3.92 -6.58
C LYS A 51 -4.91 -2.72 -7.14
N PRO A 52 -5.53 -2.84 -8.32
CA PRO A 52 -6.28 -1.74 -8.94
C PRO A 52 -7.31 -1.14 -7.98
N THR A 53 -7.30 0.19 -7.89
CA THR A 53 -8.25 0.97 -7.07
C THR A 53 -9.39 1.53 -7.92
N ARG A 54 -9.14 1.71 -9.22
CA ARG A 54 -10.15 2.04 -10.23
C ARG A 54 -10.22 0.94 -11.27
N ILE A 55 -11.39 0.32 -11.40
CA ILE A 55 -11.68 -0.73 -12.38
C ILE A 55 -12.77 -0.20 -13.33
N THR A 56 -12.51 -0.27 -14.62
CA THR A 56 -13.48 0.01 -15.69
C THR A 56 -13.80 -1.28 -16.44
N THR A 57 -14.66 -1.21 -17.45
CA THR A 57 -14.99 -2.36 -18.30
C THR A 57 -13.78 -2.89 -19.08
N THR A 58 -12.78 -2.05 -19.34
CA THR A 58 -11.64 -2.37 -20.21
C THR A 58 -10.27 -2.22 -19.53
N THR A 59 -10.19 -1.55 -18.38
CA THR A 59 -8.93 -1.24 -17.71
C THR A 59 -9.00 -1.41 -16.21
N ALA A 60 -7.85 -1.64 -15.59
CA ALA A 60 -7.69 -1.67 -14.15
C ALA A 60 -6.42 -0.88 -13.79
N THR A 61 -6.56 0.19 -13.00
CA THR A 61 -5.47 1.12 -12.67
C THR A 61 -5.32 1.30 -11.17
N VAL A 62 -4.08 1.47 -10.71
CA VAL A 62 -3.71 1.74 -9.30
C VAL A 62 -3.38 3.22 -9.20
N ILE A 63 -4.36 4.07 -8.90
CA ILE A 63 -4.21 5.54 -8.89
C ILE A 63 -4.38 6.16 -7.51
N ASP A 64 -5.10 5.47 -6.61
CA ASP A 64 -5.17 5.80 -5.19
C ASP A 64 -4.04 5.08 -4.48
N ASN A 65 -3.16 5.83 -3.84
CA ASN A 65 -1.96 5.28 -3.23
C ASN A 65 -1.92 5.60 -1.75
N ILE A 66 -1.41 4.64 -0.97
CA ILE A 66 -1.04 4.85 0.43
C ILE A 66 0.42 4.48 0.53
N TYR A 67 1.24 5.41 0.98
CA TYR A 67 2.65 5.25 1.25
C TYR A 67 2.92 5.31 2.75
N ILE A 68 3.94 4.58 3.18
CA ILE A 68 4.42 4.57 4.56
C ILE A 68 5.94 4.61 4.58
N ALA A 69 6.51 5.29 5.58
CA ALA A 69 7.95 5.32 5.75
C ALA A 69 8.51 3.91 6.07
N MET A 70 9.56 3.51 5.36
CA MET A 70 10.21 2.19 5.35
C MET A 70 10.76 1.80 6.73
N ILE A 71 11.08 2.76 7.60
CA ILE A 71 11.46 2.48 8.99
C ILE A 71 10.35 1.74 9.77
N TYR A 72 9.11 1.79 9.30
CA TYR A 72 7.97 1.05 9.83
C TYR A 72 7.67 -0.25 9.09
N LEU A 73 8.56 -0.75 8.20
CA LEU A 73 8.35 -2.00 7.46
C LEU A 73 8.12 -3.20 8.39
N VAL A 74 8.77 -3.24 9.55
CA VAL A 74 8.53 -4.28 10.57
C VAL A 74 7.09 -4.21 11.10
N GLN A 75 6.50 -3.01 11.24
CA GLN A 75 5.08 -2.88 11.59
C GLN A 75 4.17 -3.31 10.43
N ILE A 76 4.55 -3.01 9.19
CA ILE A 76 3.81 -3.45 8.00
C ILE A 76 3.76 -4.98 7.95
N ILE A 77 4.87 -5.69 8.21
CA ILE A 77 4.87 -7.16 8.27
C ILE A 77 3.85 -7.65 9.31
N ARG A 78 3.82 -7.03 10.49
CA ARG A 78 2.84 -7.38 11.55
C ARG A 78 1.39 -7.08 11.16
N HIS A 79 1.15 -5.96 10.47
CA HIS A 79 -0.19 -5.61 9.98
C HIS A 79 -0.60 -6.44 8.76
N MET A 80 0.34 -6.82 7.88
CA MET A 80 0.12 -7.69 6.74
C MET A 80 -0.16 -9.13 7.19
N GLU A 81 0.46 -9.62 8.26
CA GLU A 81 0.08 -10.88 8.90
C GLU A 81 -1.39 -10.85 9.35
N LEU A 82 -1.80 -9.77 10.03
CA LEU A 82 -3.21 -9.54 10.42
C LEU A 82 -4.13 -9.42 9.20
N PHE A 83 -3.70 -8.73 8.14
CA PHE A 83 -4.48 -8.58 6.91
C PHE A 83 -4.61 -9.89 6.14
N ILE A 84 -3.55 -10.70 6.05
CA ILE A 84 -3.59 -12.06 5.47
C ILE A 84 -4.54 -12.92 6.30
N GLN A 85 -4.48 -12.85 7.63
CA GLN A 85 -5.39 -13.60 8.51
C GLN A 85 -6.86 -13.23 8.24
N ILE A 86 -7.17 -11.93 8.15
CA ILE A 86 -8.51 -11.41 7.87
C ILE A 86 -8.96 -11.78 6.45
N PHE A 87 -8.10 -11.60 5.45
CA PHE A 87 -8.44 -11.93 4.07
C PHE A 87 -8.69 -13.43 3.89
N LEU A 88 -7.88 -14.29 4.52
CA LEU A 88 -8.10 -15.73 4.53
C LEU A 88 -9.42 -16.09 5.22
N THR A 89 -9.72 -15.53 6.40
CA THR A 89 -11.00 -15.81 7.08
C THR A 89 -12.19 -15.32 6.27
N THR A 90 -12.11 -14.13 5.67
CA THR A 90 -13.21 -13.54 4.90
C THR A 90 -13.42 -14.28 3.57
N TYR A 91 -12.34 -14.66 2.89
CA TYR A 91 -12.39 -15.49 1.68
C TYR A 91 -12.97 -16.87 1.97
N GLN A 92 -12.52 -17.51 3.05
CA GLN A 92 -12.99 -18.83 3.47
C GLN A 92 -14.47 -18.79 3.89
N TYR A 93 -14.91 -17.71 4.53
CA TYR A 93 -16.31 -17.43 4.84
C TYR A 93 -17.16 -17.20 3.58
N PHE A 94 -16.70 -16.37 2.66
CA PHE A 94 -17.37 -16.12 1.38
C PHE A 94 -17.48 -17.40 0.52
N TYR A 95 -16.44 -18.21 0.48
CA TYR A 95 -16.43 -19.51 -0.19
C TYR A 95 -17.45 -20.47 0.43
N LEU A 96 -17.51 -20.55 1.75
CA LEU A 96 -18.48 -21.39 2.46
C LEU A 96 -19.92 -20.94 2.21
N LEU A 97 -20.19 -19.63 2.27
CA LEU A 97 -21.50 -19.06 1.95
C LEU A 97 -21.93 -19.39 0.52
N ASN A 98 -21.05 -19.22 -0.47
CA ASN A 98 -21.37 -19.57 -1.85
C ASN A 98 -21.69 -21.07 -1.99
N LYS A 99 -20.94 -21.95 -1.32
CA LYS A 99 -21.19 -23.40 -1.33
C LYS A 99 -22.51 -23.79 -0.66
N LEU A 100 -22.94 -23.06 0.37
CA LEU A 100 -24.24 -23.24 1.01
C LEU A 100 -25.39 -22.73 0.13
N MET A 101 -25.19 -21.60 -0.57
CA MET A 101 -26.18 -20.97 -1.44
C MET A 101 -26.39 -21.70 -2.77
N THR A 102 -25.39 -22.45 -3.26
CA THR A 102 -25.47 -23.26 -4.51
C THR A 102 -25.97 -24.69 -4.30
N ARG A 103 -26.22 -25.11 -3.04
CA ARG A 103 -27.00 -26.33 -2.77
C ARG A 103 -28.49 -26.03 -2.92
N ARG A 104 -28.96 -25.99 -4.16
CA ARG A 104 -30.37 -26.19 -4.55
C ARG A 104 -30.43 -27.30 -5.59
#